data_AF-A0A260ZGD9-F1
#
_entry.id   AF-A0A260ZGD9-F1
#
_cell.length_a   1.000
_cell.length_b   1.000
_cell.length_c   1.000
_cell.angle_alpha   90.00
_cell.angle_beta   90.00
_cell.angle_gamma   90.00
#
_symmetry.space_group_name_H-M   'P 1'
#
loop_
_entity.id
_entity.type
_entity.pdbx_description
1 polymer ?
#
loop_
_entity_poly.entity_id
_entity_poly.type
_entity_poly.pdbx_seq_one_letter_code
_entity_poly.pdbx_strand_id
1 'polypeptide(L)'
;MKSGDFGDENAYDSISELQGQVEKYRDALLPFHYRRNNLRPPYTFYLQLTIEGKNKEECGTQRFPYTKNLREAMLALNNVLVGGRRAAVQMKKFELPRSATYNQLPTGFRINTRHIEKSFSSDNTESFISFMDSSCFPLESVTFIGWNYTNFHRLPAVGSAKKLIINDYSEDSILMATIISIPNQRLIVTRCHMLVQFYPREYLSLVQDWLENDKPVGSYFSFGINLLNLAKKVLKLVRFLAENAKTGKRSVTIITKNSTKLKVSYVAKRNLHGEKDDRSVCSEDWILNIRVLGI
;
A
#
# COMPACT_ATOMS: atom_id res chain seq x y z
N MET A 1 27.46 -15.02 49.68
CA MET A 1 27.96 -15.51 48.38
C MET A 1 27.22 -16.78 48.01
N LYS A 2 26.23 -16.67 47.13
CA LYS A 2 25.82 -17.71 46.17
C LYS A 2 25.22 -16.93 45.00
N SER A 3 26.04 -16.73 43.96
CA SER A 3 25.65 -16.25 42.64
C SER A 3 24.83 -17.35 41.97
N GLY A 4 23.55 -17.10 41.74
CA GLY A 4 22.68 -17.97 40.96
C GLY A 4 22.83 -17.65 39.48
N ASP A 5 23.18 -18.66 38.69
CA ASP A 5 23.11 -18.70 37.23
C ASP A 5 21.73 -18.30 36.75
N PHE A 6 21.65 -17.23 35.96
CA PHE A 6 20.49 -16.83 35.16
C PHE A 6 20.90 -16.55 33.71
N GLY A 7 21.98 -17.19 33.23
CA GLY A 7 22.63 -16.87 31.96
C GLY A 7 22.37 -17.81 30.78
N ASP A 8 21.85 -19.03 30.99
CA ASP A 8 21.99 -20.08 29.97
C ASP A 8 20.76 -20.30 29.06
N GLU A 9 19.51 -20.12 29.54
CA GLU A 9 18.33 -20.49 28.72
C GLU A 9 18.15 -19.61 27.46
N ASN A 10 18.44 -18.31 27.53
CA ASN A 10 18.34 -17.41 26.36
C ASN A 10 19.46 -17.63 25.32
N ALA A 11 20.60 -18.18 25.75
CA ALA A 11 21.74 -18.43 24.87
C ALA A 11 21.54 -19.70 24.02
N TYR A 12 20.94 -20.74 24.61
CA TYR A 12 20.59 -21.99 23.91
C TYR A 12 19.55 -21.77 22.80
N ASP A 13 18.52 -20.97 23.05
CA ASP A 13 17.52 -20.61 22.03
C ASP A 13 18.16 -19.81 20.87
N SER A 14 19.08 -18.90 21.19
CA SER A 14 19.79 -18.10 20.19
C SER A 14 20.73 -18.94 19.31
N ILE A 15 21.42 -19.94 19.88
CA ILE A 15 22.30 -20.85 19.14
C ILE A 15 21.49 -21.78 18.23
N SER A 16 20.38 -22.34 18.73
CA SER A 16 19.50 -23.21 17.94
C SER A 16 18.89 -22.45 16.76
N GLU A 17 18.45 -21.21 16.98
CA GLU A 17 17.91 -20.36 15.91
C GLU A 17 18.97 -20.06 14.84
N LEU A 18 20.21 -19.73 15.26
CA LEU A 18 21.31 -19.50 14.33
C LEU A 18 21.70 -20.77 13.54
N GLN A 19 21.71 -21.93 14.18
CA GLN A 19 21.95 -23.21 13.51
C GLN A 19 20.88 -23.50 12.47
N GLY A 20 19.60 -23.29 12.82
CA GLY A 20 18.48 -23.42 11.88
C GLY A 20 18.60 -22.45 10.69
N GLN A 21 19.07 -21.21 10.93
CA GLN A 21 19.35 -20.27 9.83
C GLN A 21 20.49 -20.76 8.94
N VAL A 22 21.60 -21.26 9.51
CA VAL A 22 22.72 -21.79 8.74
C VAL A 22 22.30 -22.97 7.88
N GLU A 23 21.51 -23.90 8.41
CA GLU A 23 20.97 -25.03 7.65
C GLU A 23 20.06 -24.56 6.52
N LYS A 24 19.14 -23.64 6.80
CA LYS A 24 18.28 -23.02 5.78
C LYS A 24 19.09 -22.37 4.65
N TYR A 25 20.18 -21.67 4.98
CA TYR A 25 21.06 -21.09 3.96
C TYR A 25 21.85 -22.14 3.19
N ARG A 26 22.32 -23.21 3.85
CA ARG A 26 22.97 -24.34 3.17
C ARG A 26 22.02 -24.99 2.17
N ASP A 27 20.77 -25.24 2.57
CA ASP A 27 19.74 -25.80 1.70
C ASP A 27 19.42 -24.89 0.52
N ALA A 28 19.31 -23.57 0.76
CA ALA A 28 19.11 -22.59 -0.30
C ALA A 28 20.28 -22.54 -1.30
N LEU A 29 21.49 -22.92 -0.88
CA LEU A 29 22.69 -22.95 -1.72
C LEU A 29 22.88 -24.27 -2.49
N LEU A 30 22.25 -25.37 -2.05
CA LEU A 30 22.36 -26.68 -2.72
C LEU A 30 22.06 -26.61 -4.23
N PRO A 31 20.99 -25.94 -4.71
CA PRO A 31 20.73 -25.84 -6.14
C PRO A 31 21.85 -25.14 -6.93
N PHE A 32 22.60 -24.24 -6.31
CA PHE A 32 23.74 -23.57 -6.94
C PHE A 32 24.98 -24.47 -6.93
N HIS A 33 25.20 -25.21 -5.83
CA HIS A 33 26.28 -26.19 -5.75
C HIS A 33 26.12 -27.29 -6.82
N TYR A 34 24.92 -27.88 -6.94
CA TYR A 34 24.64 -28.90 -7.95
C TYR A 34 24.82 -28.36 -9.38
N ARG A 35 24.31 -27.15 -9.66
CA ARG A 35 24.50 -26.50 -10.98
C ARG A 35 25.95 -26.18 -11.29
N ARG A 36 26.69 -25.58 -10.35
CA ARG A 36 28.10 -25.19 -10.53
C ARG A 36 29.00 -26.39 -10.81
N ASN A 37 28.71 -27.52 -10.16
CA ASN A 37 29.52 -28.73 -10.26
C ASN A 37 28.95 -29.76 -11.26
N ASN A 38 27.91 -29.41 -12.04
CA ASN A 38 27.23 -30.31 -12.97
C ASN A 38 26.78 -31.65 -12.34
N LEU A 39 26.39 -31.62 -11.06
CA LEU A 39 25.93 -32.78 -10.32
C LEU A 39 24.41 -32.92 -10.44
N ARG A 40 23.91 -34.17 -10.50
CA ARG A 40 22.47 -34.45 -10.43
C ARG A 40 22.00 -34.39 -8.97
N PRO A 41 20.94 -33.63 -8.66
CA PRO A 41 20.37 -33.64 -7.32
C PRO A 41 19.84 -35.02 -6.94
N PRO A 42 19.92 -35.43 -5.66
CA PRO A 42 19.41 -36.72 -5.18
C PRO A 42 17.88 -36.76 -5.03
N TYR A 43 17.17 -35.81 -5.62
CA TYR A 43 15.72 -35.66 -5.52
C TYR A 43 15.11 -35.24 -6.86
N THR A 44 13.84 -35.61 -7.07
CA THR A 44 13.07 -35.24 -8.26
C THR A 44 12.24 -34.00 -7.97
N PHE A 45 12.31 -33.02 -8.86
CA PHE A 45 11.50 -31.81 -8.76
C PHE A 45 10.07 -32.06 -9.25
N TYR A 46 9.10 -31.55 -8.51
CA TYR A 46 7.69 -31.56 -8.89
C TYR A 46 7.12 -30.13 -8.86
N LEU A 47 6.20 -29.86 -9.77
CA LEU A 47 5.28 -28.73 -9.68
C LEU A 47 4.05 -29.18 -8.90
N GLN A 48 3.64 -28.41 -7.89
CA GLN A 48 2.47 -28.69 -7.08
C GLN A 48 1.37 -27.66 -7.35
N LEU A 49 0.15 -28.15 -7.62
CA LEU A 49 -1.08 -27.37 -7.59
C LEU A 49 -1.87 -27.80 -6.35
N THR A 50 -2.13 -26.85 -5.45
CA THR A 50 -2.97 -27.07 -4.27
C THR A 50 -4.24 -26.27 -4.45
N ILE A 51 -5.39 -26.94 -4.29
CA ILE A 51 -6.72 -26.34 -4.38
C ILE A 51 -7.32 -26.33 -2.97
N GLU A 52 -7.51 -25.14 -2.43
CA GLU A 52 -8.09 -24.94 -1.10
C GLU A 52 -9.56 -24.52 -1.21
N GLY A 53 -10.41 -25.16 -0.43
CA GLY A 53 -11.81 -24.77 -0.28
C GLY A 53 -11.98 -23.51 0.57
N LYS A 54 -13.22 -23.01 0.67
CA LYS A 54 -13.55 -21.76 1.42
C LYS A 54 -13.13 -21.78 2.90
N ASN A 55 -12.98 -22.96 3.50
CA ASN A 55 -12.62 -23.13 4.92
C ASN A 55 -11.11 -23.42 5.13
N LYS A 56 -10.26 -23.22 4.12
CA LYS A 56 -8.86 -23.71 4.12
C LYS A 56 -8.73 -25.22 4.30
N GLU A 57 -9.82 -25.96 4.12
CA GLU A 57 -9.76 -27.39 3.94
C GLU A 57 -9.10 -27.66 2.59
N GLU A 58 -8.02 -28.44 2.62
CA GLU A 58 -7.31 -28.85 1.42
C GLU A 58 -8.24 -29.77 0.61
N CYS A 59 -8.80 -29.27 -0.49
CA CYS A 59 -9.69 -30.05 -1.35
C CYS A 59 -8.91 -30.98 -2.30
N GLY A 60 -7.61 -30.73 -2.49
CA GLY A 60 -6.72 -31.65 -3.19
C GLY A 60 -5.39 -31.03 -3.59
N THR A 61 -4.35 -31.86 -3.54
CA THR A 61 -3.01 -31.54 -4.05
C THR A 61 -2.68 -32.44 -5.24
N GLN A 62 -2.29 -31.82 -6.35
CA GLN A 62 -1.82 -32.50 -7.56
C GLN A 62 -0.34 -32.17 -7.77
N ARG A 63 0.46 -33.19 -8.10
CA ARG A 63 1.90 -33.05 -8.35
C ARG A 63 2.22 -33.52 -9.76
N PHE A 64 3.00 -32.71 -10.47
CA PHE A 64 3.43 -32.97 -11.85
C PHE A 64 4.96 -32.99 -11.90
N PRO A 65 5.58 -33.94 -12.61
CA PRO A 65 7.03 -33.91 -12.81
C PRO A 65 7.47 -32.56 -13.40
N TYR A 66 8.56 -31.98 -12.89
CA TYR A 66 9.10 -30.70 -13.36
C TYR A 66 9.75 -30.85 -14.75
N THR A 67 8.91 -30.92 -15.78
CA THR A 67 9.28 -31.09 -17.19
C THR A 67 9.38 -29.77 -17.94
N LYS A 68 8.86 -28.70 -17.35
CA LYS A 68 8.83 -27.33 -17.88
C LYS A 68 9.12 -26.36 -16.75
N ASN A 69 9.59 -25.16 -17.10
CA ASN A 69 9.88 -24.16 -16.08
C ASN A 69 8.57 -23.66 -15.42
N LEU A 70 8.68 -23.15 -14.19
CA LEU A 70 7.53 -22.67 -13.42
C LEU A 70 6.70 -21.61 -14.18
N ARG A 71 7.34 -20.76 -14.98
CA ARG A 71 6.66 -19.72 -15.77
C ARG A 71 5.75 -20.34 -16.84
N GLU A 72 6.23 -21.33 -17.58
CA GLU A 72 5.44 -22.06 -18.60
C GLU A 72 4.30 -22.85 -17.95
N ALA A 73 4.54 -23.46 -16.80
CA ALA A 73 3.50 -24.14 -16.04
C ALA A 73 2.40 -23.17 -15.57
N MET A 74 2.79 -22.01 -15.01
CA MET A 74 1.87 -20.95 -14.61
C MET A 74 1.07 -20.40 -15.78
N LEU A 75 1.71 -20.16 -16.94
CA LEU A 75 1.02 -19.71 -18.14
C LEU A 75 0.01 -20.76 -18.64
N ALA A 76 0.38 -22.04 -18.64
CA ALA A 76 -0.52 -23.14 -19.02
C ALA A 76 -1.73 -23.21 -18.08
N LEU A 77 -1.52 -23.10 -16.76
CA LEU A 77 -2.59 -23.07 -15.78
C LEU A 77 -3.51 -21.85 -15.99
N ASN A 78 -2.94 -20.66 -16.14
CA ASN A 78 -3.73 -19.45 -16.38
C ASN A 78 -4.49 -19.50 -17.70
N ASN A 79 -3.94 -20.14 -18.74
CA ASN A 79 -4.67 -20.39 -19.99
C ASN A 79 -5.90 -21.27 -19.78
N VAL A 80 -5.83 -22.28 -18.90
CA VAL A 80 -6.98 -23.11 -18.55
C VAL A 80 -8.01 -22.31 -17.74
N LEU A 81 -7.57 -21.50 -16.78
CA LEU A 81 -8.46 -20.78 -15.87
C LEU A 81 -9.16 -19.57 -16.51
N VAL A 82 -8.40 -18.79 -17.30
CA VAL A 82 -8.86 -17.49 -17.82
C VAL A 82 -8.55 -17.27 -19.31
N GLY A 83 -7.91 -18.23 -19.98
CA GLY A 83 -7.64 -18.15 -21.41
C GLY A 83 -8.91 -18.27 -22.27
N GLY A 84 -8.85 -17.75 -23.50
CA GLY A 84 -9.95 -17.82 -24.48
C GLY A 84 -11.18 -16.97 -24.14
N ARG A 85 -11.17 -16.22 -23.04
CA ARG A 85 -12.29 -15.32 -22.67
C ARG A 85 -12.35 -14.16 -23.65
N ARG A 86 -13.53 -13.95 -24.25
CA ARG A 86 -13.81 -12.79 -25.11
C ARG A 86 -14.08 -11.52 -24.32
N ALA A 87 -14.66 -11.66 -23.13
CA ALA A 87 -15.02 -10.56 -22.25
C ALA A 87 -13.98 -10.37 -21.14
N ALA A 88 -13.76 -9.11 -20.76
CA ALA A 88 -12.92 -8.76 -19.63
C ALA A 88 -13.46 -9.36 -18.32
N VAL A 89 -12.57 -9.80 -17.43
CA VAL A 89 -12.93 -10.29 -16.12
C VAL A 89 -13.36 -9.12 -15.25
N GLN A 90 -14.63 -9.13 -14.83
CA GLN A 90 -15.19 -8.12 -13.94
C GLN A 90 -14.73 -8.38 -12.51
N MET A 91 -14.09 -7.37 -11.90
CA MET A 91 -13.57 -7.48 -10.55
C MET A 91 -13.92 -6.22 -9.76
N LYS A 92 -14.31 -6.40 -8.50
CA LYS A 92 -14.53 -5.27 -7.58
C LYS A 92 -13.22 -4.52 -7.28
N LYS A 93 -12.11 -5.26 -7.18
CA LYS A 93 -10.79 -4.76 -6.85
C LYS A 93 -9.75 -5.69 -7.46
N PHE A 94 -8.69 -5.13 -8.04
CA PHE A 94 -7.58 -5.92 -8.58
C PHE A 94 -6.31 -5.63 -7.80
N GLU A 95 -5.77 -6.66 -7.15
CA GLU A 95 -4.48 -6.58 -6.47
C GLU A 95 -3.38 -6.96 -7.47
N LEU A 96 -2.41 -6.06 -7.62
CA LEU A 96 -1.25 -6.28 -8.45
C LEU A 96 -0.37 -7.36 -7.82
N PRO A 97 -0.05 -8.44 -8.55
CA PRO A 97 0.79 -9.50 -8.02
C PRO A 97 2.16 -8.98 -7.56
N ARG A 98 2.60 -9.44 -6.38
CA ARG A 98 3.88 -9.02 -5.75
C ARG A 98 5.12 -9.46 -6.54
N SER A 99 5.03 -10.59 -7.25
CA SER A 99 6.16 -11.21 -7.97
C SER A 99 5.78 -11.81 -9.33
N ALA A 100 4.53 -11.67 -9.78
CA ALA A 100 4.15 -12.21 -11.07
C ALA A 100 4.76 -11.36 -12.19
N THR A 101 5.43 -12.04 -13.10
CA THR A 101 5.79 -11.44 -14.38
C THR A 101 4.53 -11.44 -15.25
N TYR A 102 4.22 -10.30 -15.87
CA TYR A 102 3.10 -10.11 -16.83
C TYR A 102 3.01 -11.25 -17.88
N ASN A 103 4.17 -11.85 -18.18
CA ASN A 103 4.39 -13.00 -19.04
C ASN A 103 3.72 -14.32 -18.61
N GLN A 104 3.02 -14.36 -17.48
CA GLN A 104 2.29 -15.53 -17.00
C GLN A 104 0.79 -15.45 -17.31
N LEU A 105 0.31 -14.35 -17.92
CA LEU A 105 -1.09 -14.18 -18.28
C LEU A 105 -1.37 -14.60 -19.73
N PRO A 106 -2.55 -15.16 -20.03
CA PRO A 106 -2.97 -15.52 -21.38
C PRO A 106 -3.01 -14.32 -22.33
N THR A 107 -2.73 -14.56 -23.60
CA THR A 107 -2.93 -13.55 -24.66
C THR A 107 -4.39 -13.12 -24.71
N GLY A 108 -4.63 -11.80 -24.79
CA GLY A 108 -5.98 -11.24 -24.84
C GLY A 108 -6.69 -11.18 -23.48
N PHE A 109 -6.03 -11.55 -22.39
CA PHE A 109 -6.56 -11.35 -21.05
C PHE A 109 -6.85 -9.87 -20.79
N ARG A 110 -8.06 -9.56 -20.31
CA ARG A 110 -8.52 -8.21 -20.00
C ARG A 110 -9.18 -8.15 -18.64
N ILE A 111 -8.99 -7.03 -17.96
CA ILE A 111 -9.52 -6.78 -16.61
C ILE A 111 -10.46 -5.59 -16.67
N ASN A 112 -11.60 -5.68 -16.00
CA ASN A 112 -12.49 -4.55 -15.79
C ASN A 112 -12.67 -4.32 -14.29
N THR A 113 -12.08 -3.24 -13.81
CA THR A 113 -12.16 -2.76 -12.43
C THR A 113 -11.90 -1.25 -12.42
N ARG A 114 -12.47 -0.55 -11.45
CA ARG A 114 -12.13 0.85 -11.15
C ARG A 114 -11.30 1.00 -9.88
N HIS A 115 -10.90 -0.12 -9.29
CA HIS A 115 -10.16 -0.17 -8.03
C HIS A 115 -8.92 -1.06 -8.19
N ILE A 116 -7.74 -0.47 -7.98
CA ILE A 116 -6.46 -1.17 -8.03
C ILE A 116 -5.79 -1.09 -6.67
N GLU A 117 -5.15 -2.18 -6.25
CA GLU A 117 -4.23 -2.19 -5.12
C GLU A 117 -2.84 -2.63 -5.58
N LYS A 118 -1.86 -1.79 -5.32
CA LYS A 118 -0.46 -2.01 -5.61
C LYS A 118 0.25 -2.46 -4.33
N SER A 119 0.63 -3.73 -4.30
CA SER A 119 1.47 -4.31 -3.25
C SER A 119 2.96 -4.02 -3.51
N PHE A 120 3.78 -4.23 -2.47
CA PHE A 120 5.23 -4.05 -2.47
C PHE A 120 5.91 -4.56 -3.75
N SER A 121 6.96 -3.87 -4.22
CA SER A 121 7.86 -4.28 -5.32
C SER A 121 7.25 -4.54 -6.70
N SER A 122 6.04 -4.05 -7.00
CA SER A 122 5.43 -4.23 -8.32
C SER A 122 5.90 -3.19 -9.35
N ASP A 123 7.09 -3.42 -9.92
CA ASP A 123 7.68 -2.59 -10.97
C ASP A 123 6.90 -2.65 -12.29
N ASN A 124 6.02 -3.64 -12.46
CA ASN A 124 5.25 -3.90 -13.68
C ASN A 124 3.87 -3.21 -13.72
N THR A 125 3.69 -2.09 -12.99
CA THR A 125 2.37 -1.45 -12.84
C THR A 125 1.73 -1.06 -14.18
N GLU A 126 2.52 -0.46 -15.09
CA GLU A 126 2.06 -0.08 -16.42
C GLU A 126 1.63 -1.29 -17.27
N SER A 127 2.38 -2.40 -17.18
CA SER A 127 2.03 -3.63 -17.88
C SER A 127 0.66 -4.15 -17.46
N PHE A 128 0.34 -4.09 -16.16
CA PHE A 128 -0.97 -4.52 -15.67
C PHE A 128 -2.10 -3.55 -16.02
N ILE A 129 -1.82 -2.24 -16.00
CA ILE A 129 -2.75 -1.22 -16.47
C ILE A 129 -3.11 -1.46 -17.95
N SER A 130 -2.18 -1.94 -18.77
CA SER A 130 -2.44 -2.21 -20.20
C SER A 130 -3.46 -3.32 -20.46
N PHE A 131 -3.74 -4.19 -19.48
CA PHE A 131 -4.82 -5.18 -19.58
C PHE A 131 -6.21 -4.60 -19.31
N MET A 132 -6.29 -3.34 -18.87
CA MET A 132 -7.55 -2.68 -18.54
C MET A 132 -8.11 -1.97 -19.76
N ASP A 133 -9.43 -2.02 -19.91
CA ASP A 133 -10.11 -1.26 -20.95
C ASP A 133 -10.11 0.25 -20.62
N SER A 134 -10.07 1.10 -21.64
CA SER A 134 -10.12 2.56 -21.49
C SER A 134 -11.33 3.06 -20.66
N SER A 135 -12.46 2.35 -20.71
CA SER A 135 -13.66 2.65 -19.92
C SER A 135 -13.50 2.49 -18.39
N CYS A 136 -12.39 1.88 -17.95
CA CYS A 136 -12.04 1.79 -16.53
C CYS A 136 -11.51 3.12 -15.97
N PHE A 137 -11.08 4.05 -16.84
CA PHE A 137 -10.43 5.29 -16.44
C PHE A 137 -11.40 6.50 -16.51
N PRO A 138 -11.25 7.49 -15.61
CA PRO A 138 -10.33 7.52 -14.48
C PRO A 138 -10.71 6.48 -13.41
N LEU A 139 -9.71 5.93 -12.72
CA LEU A 139 -9.94 4.97 -11.65
C LEU A 139 -10.70 5.63 -10.49
N GLU A 140 -11.57 4.86 -9.85
CA GLU A 140 -12.30 5.32 -8.67
C GLU A 140 -11.37 5.31 -7.45
N SER A 141 -10.49 4.31 -7.33
CA SER A 141 -9.44 4.33 -6.31
C SER A 141 -8.18 3.56 -6.67
N VAL A 142 -7.03 4.06 -6.21
CA VAL A 142 -5.76 3.35 -6.19
C VAL A 142 -5.28 3.24 -4.75
N THR A 143 -4.93 2.04 -4.31
CA THR A 143 -4.27 1.78 -3.03
C THR A 143 -2.82 1.43 -3.28
N PHE A 144 -1.90 2.06 -2.58
CA PHE A 144 -0.47 1.78 -2.62
C PHE A 144 -0.01 1.26 -1.26
N ILE A 145 0.71 0.14 -1.25
CA ILE A 145 1.24 -0.51 -0.06
C ILE A 145 2.73 -0.75 -0.29
N GLY A 146 3.60 -0.01 0.40
CA GLY A 146 5.02 -0.07 0.11
C GLY A 146 5.89 0.81 1.00
N TRP A 147 7.20 0.82 0.74
CA TRP A 147 8.22 1.68 1.38
C TRP A 147 8.80 2.74 0.42
N ASN A 148 8.58 2.58 -0.88
CA ASN A 148 9.17 3.45 -1.90
C ASN A 148 8.08 4.26 -2.61
N TYR A 149 8.12 5.58 -2.44
CA TYR A 149 7.15 6.52 -3.00
C TYR A 149 7.68 7.34 -4.16
N THR A 150 8.81 6.95 -4.75
CA THR A 150 9.35 7.69 -5.89
C THR A 150 8.43 7.56 -7.10
N ASN A 151 7.97 8.72 -7.60
CA ASN A 151 7.29 8.90 -8.89
C ASN A 151 6.01 8.10 -9.17
N PHE A 152 5.47 7.31 -8.23
CA PHE A 152 4.26 6.50 -8.49
C PHE A 152 3.04 7.36 -8.86
N HIS A 153 2.93 8.57 -8.31
CA HIS A 153 1.88 9.54 -8.62
C HIS A 153 1.99 10.12 -10.04
N ARG A 154 3.15 9.99 -10.70
CA ARG A 154 3.37 10.43 -12.08
C ARG A 154 2.76 9.47 -13.10
N LEU A 155 2.43 8.24 -12.70
CA LEU A 155 1.72 7.30 -13.57
C LEU A 155 0.33 7.87 -13.89
N PRO A 156 -0.06 8.06 -15.16
CA PRO A 156 -1.31 8.72 -15.53
C PRO A 156 -2.55 8.10 -14.89
N ALA A 157 -2.61 6.77 -14.82
CA ALA A 157 -3.71 6.03 -14.18
C ALA A 157 -3.83 6.32 -12.68
N VAL A 158 -2.69 6.53 -12.00
CA VAL A 158 -2.64 6.84 -10.57
C VAL A 158 -2.99 8.30 -10.36
N GLY A 159 -2.34 9.22 -11.09
CA GLY A 159 -2.56 10.66 -10.95
C GLY A 159 -3.98 11.11 -11.32
N SER A 160 -4.63 10.43 -12.28
CA SER A 160 -6.02 10.70 -12.66
C SER A 160 -7.08 10.03 -11.76
N ALA A 161 -6.67 9.15 -10.85
CA ALA A 161 -7.62 8.46 -9.98
C ALA A 161 -8.35 9.45 -9.05
N LYS A 162 -9.63 9.21 -8.78
CA LYS A 162 -10.42 10.09 -7.89
C LYS A 162 -9.93 10.04 -6.44
N LYS A 163 -9.49 8.86 -6.01
CA LYS A 163 -9.02 8.59 -4.65
C LYS A 163 -7.70 7.82 -4.68
N LEU A 164 -6.73 8.34 -3.94
CA LEU A 164 -5.46 7.66 -3.67
C LEU A 164 -5.39 7.29 -2.19
N ILE A 165 -5.06 6.04 -1.90
CA ILE A 165 -4.83 5.52 -0.56
C ILE A 165 -3.37 5.07 -0.48
N ILE A 166 -2.61 5.59 0.47
CA ILE A 166 -1.21 5.22 0.70
C ILE A 166 -1.14 4.57 2.08
N ASN A 167 -0.80 3.29 2.10
CA ASN A 167 -0.38 2.60 3.31
C ASN A 167 1.14 2.74 3.38
N ASP A 168 1.56 3.77 4.08
CA ASP A 168 2.94 4.14 4.26
C ASP A 168 3.58 3.19 5.28
N TYR A 169 4.72 2.61 4.95
CA TYR A 169 5.51 1.80 5.88
C TYR A 169 6.97 2.22 5.86
N SER A 170 7.29 3.35 5.23
CA SER A 170 8.65 3.88 5.17
C SER A 170 9.11 4.42 6.52
N GLU A 171 10.43 4.53 6.66
CA GLU A 171 11.07 5.11 7.84
C GLU A 171 11.51 6.57 7.60
N ASP A 172 11.33 7.09 6.38
CA ASP A 172 11.84 8.39 5.93
C ASP A 172 10.72 9.41 5.66
N SER A 173 11.01 10.71 5.83
CA SER A 173 10.03 11.80 5.65
C SER A 173 9.75 12.20 4.18
N ILE A 174 10.30 11.48 3.20
CA ILE A 174 10.25 11.85 1.76
C ILE A 174 8.81 11.89 1.22
N LEU A 175 7.88 11.16 1.86
CA LEU A 175 6.49 11.10 1.42
C LEU A 175 5.81 12.48 1.43
N MET A 176 6.06 13.37 2.40
CA MET A 176 5.34 14.66 2.43
C MET A 176 5.67 15.54 1.22
N ALA A 177 6.94 15.60 0.81
CA ALA A 177 7.34 16.34 -0.39
C ALA A 177 6.59 15.83 -1.63
N THR A 178 6.36 14.51 -1.69
CA THR A 178 5.55 13.89 -2.75
C THR A 178 4.08 14.30 -2.64
N ILE A 179 3.51 14.30 -1.43
CA ILE A 179 2.09 14.60 -1.17
C ILE A 179 1.67 15.98 -1.68
N ILE A 180 2.52 16.99 -1.53
CA ILE A 180 2.24 18.36 -2.02
C ILE A 180 1.98 18.34 -3.53
N SER A 181 2.77 17.55 -4.28
CA SER A 181 2.64 17.43 -5.74
C SER A 181 1.54 16.49 -6.23
N ILE A 182 0.78 15.85 -5.33
CA ILE A 182 -0.23 14.85 -5.73
C ILE A 182 -1.43 15.53 -6.42
N PRO A 183 -1.77 15.12 -7.65
CA PRO A 183 -2.88 15.69 -8.40
C PRO A 183 -4.25 15.18 -7.92
N ASN A 184 -4.31 14.03 -7.25
CA ASN A 184 -5.55 13.40 -6.81
C ASN A 184 -6.36 14.34 -5.90
N GLN A 185 -7.68 14.43 -6.13
CA GLN A 185 -8.56 15.26 -5.32
C GLN A 185 -8.73 14.70 -3.90
N ARG A 186 -8.72 13.37 -3.75
CA ARG A 186 -8.82 12.68 -2.46
C ARG A 186 -7.58 11.86 -2.18
N LEU A 187 -6.97 12.10 -1.02
CA LEU A 187 -5.83 11.35 -0.52
C LEU A 187 -6.11 10.83 0.88
N ILE A 188 -5.79 9.56 1.13
CA ILE A 188 -5.80 8.97 2.47
C ILE A 188 -4.42 8.36 2.70
N VAL A 189 -3.72 8.83 3.72
CA VAL A 189 -2.43 8.29 4.14
C VAL A 189 -2.62 7.59 5.48
N THR A 190 -2.23 6.33 5.55
CA THR A 190 -2.36 5.47 6.73
C THR A 190 -1.07 4.71 6.97
N ARG A 191 -0.95 4.14 8.16
CA ARG A 191 0.19 3.36 8.63
C ARG A 191 1.52 4.11 8.66
N CYS A 192 1.52 5.45 8.49
CA CYS A 192 2.69 6.30 8.72
C CYS A 192 3.36 5.87 10.03
N HIS A 193 4.56 5.31 9.90
CA HIS A 193 5.11 4.36 10.85
C HIS A 193 5.12 4.91 12.28
N MET A 194 5.05 4.01 13.28
CA MET A 194 4.92 4.36 14.70
C MET A 194 6.09 5.19 15.27
N LEU A 195 7.19 5.36 14.52
CA LEU A 195 8.42 6.02 14.95
C LEU A 195 8.62 7.43 14.37
N VAL A 196 8.17 7.69 13.13
CA VAL A 196 8.37 8.97 12.43
C VAL A 196 7.03 9.44 11.87
N GLN A 197 6.30 10.24 12.65
CA GLN A 197 5.19 11.01 12.11
C GLN A 197 5.73 12.29 11.48
N PHE A 198 5.05 12.76 10.44
CA PHE A 198 5.36 14.06 9.87
C PHE A 198 5.39 15.15 10.95
N TYR A 199 6.37 16.05 10.84
CA TYR A 199 6.49 17.19 11.72
C TYR A 199 5.30 18.14 11.52
N PRO A 200 4.86 18.88 12.56
CA PRO A 200 3.78 19.85 12.42
C PRO A 200 3.97 20.86 11.28
N ARG A 201 5.23 21.21 10.96
CA ARG A 201 5.59 22.12 9.89
C ARG A 201 5.32 21.56 8.50
N GLU A 202 5.43 20.25 8.32
CA GLU A 202 5.19 19.60 7.03
C GLU A 202 3.70 19.69 6.63
N TYR A 203 2.79 19.49 7.58
CA TYR A 203 1.36 19.75 7.37
C TYR A 203 1.07 21.23 7.12
N LEU A 204 1.83 22.12 7.76
CA LEU A 204 1.69 23.56 7.57
C LEU A 204 2.04 23.96 6.12
N SER A 205 3.15 23.43 5.60
CA SER A 205 3.57 23.65 4.21
C SER A 205 2.50 23.20 3.22
N LEU A 206 1.87 22.05 3.46
CA LEU A 206 0.74 21.58 2.63
C LEU A 206 -0.46 22.54 2.70
N VAL A 207 -0.78 23.07 3.88
CA VAL A 207 -1.88 24.04 4.04
C VAL A 207 -1.56 25.36 3.33
N GLN A 208 -0.31 25.84 3.42
CA GLN A 208 0.14 27.05 2.73
C GLN A 208 0.07 26.87 1.22
N ASP A 209 0.57 25.75 0.70
CA ASP A 209 0.47 25.39 -0.72
C ASP A 209 -0.98 25.45 -1.22
N TRP A 210 -1.94 24.92 -0.46
CA TRP A 210 -3.36 24.96 -0.86
C TRP A 210 -3.99 26.36 -0.81
N LEU A 211 -3.48 27.24 0.07
CA LEU A 211 -3.91 28.64 0.15
C LEU A 211 -3.32 29.49 -0.97
N GLU A 212 -2.15 29.12 -1.48
CA GLU A 212 -1.45 29.82 -2.57
C GLU A 212 -1.90 29.34 -3.95
N ASN A 213 -2.09 28.03 -4.12
CA ASN A 213 -2.38 27.39 -5.41
C ASN A 213 -3.87 27.05 -5.62
N ASP A 214 -4.77 27.55 -4.75
CA ASP A 214 -6.22 27.45 -4.89
C ASP A 214 -6.73 26.04 -5.21
N LYS A 215 -6.46 25.08 -4.33
CA LYS A 215 -6.90 23.69 -4.49
C LYS A 215 -8.43 23.62 -4.68
N PRO A 216 -8.96 22.81 -5.62
CA PRO A 216 -10.38 22.83 -5.97
C PRO A 216 -11.31 22.42 -4.82
N VAL A 217 -12.54 22.93 -4.84
CA VAL A 217 -13.59 22.53 -3.89
C VAL A 217 -13.82 21.03 -3.95
N GLY A 218 -13.95 20.40 -2.78
CA GLY A 218 -14.08 18.95 -2.66
C GLY A 218 -12.73 18.23 -2.51
N SER A 219 -11.61 18.92 -2.64
CA SER A 219 -10.29 18.38 -2.27
C SER A 219 -10.25 18.00 -0.80
N TYR A 220 -9.69 16.82 -0.52
CA TYR A 220 -9.78 16.17 0.78
C TYR A 220 -8.59 15.26 1.04
N PHE A 221 -7.70 15.67 1.93
CA PHE A 221 -6.54 14.88 2.36
C PHE A 221 -6.72 14.45 3.82
N SER A 222 -6.48 13.17 4.09
CA SER A 222 -6.69 12.53 5.39
C SER A 222 -5.43 11.79 5.80
N PHE A 223 -5.01 11.95 7.04
CA PHE A 223 -3.78 11.39 7.58
C PHE A 223 -4.05 10.68 8.90
N GLY A 224 -3.62 9.42 9.01
CA GLY A 224 -3.57 8.70 10.27
C GLY A 224 -2.50 9.29 11.20
N ILE A 225 -2.85 9.50 12.47
CA ILE A 225 -1.99 10.11 13.49
C ILE A 225 -2.13 9.33 14.80
N ASN A 226 -1.00 8.88 15.36
CA ASN A 226 -1.00 8.22 16.67
C ASN A 226 -0.84 9.22 17.83
N LEU A 227 -0.23 10.38 17.58
CA LEU A 227 0.03 11.38 18.63
C LEU A 227 -0.99 12.53 18.56
N LEU A 228 -1.98 12.55 19.46
CA LEU A 228 -2.95 13.65 19.56
C LEU A 228 -2.28 15.04 19.68
N ASN A 229 -1.16 15.11 20.39
CA ASN A 229 -0.40 16.36 20.54
C ASN A 229 0.13 16.89 19.20
N LEU A 230 0.43 16.02 18.24
CA LEU A 230 0.81 16.42 16.88
C LEU A 230 -0.34 17.15 16.20
N ALA A 231 -1.54 16.56 16.17
CA ALA A 231 -2.73 17.16 15.57
C ALA A 231 -3.07 18.53 16.21
N LYS A 232 -2.95 18.64 17.54
CA LYS A 232 -3.12 19.91 18.25
C LYS A 232 -2.08 20.97 17.86
N LYS A 233 -0.80 20.58 17.74
CA LYS A 233 0.28 21.47 17.29
C LYS A 233 0.04 21.97 15.86
N VAL A 234 -0.39 21.08 14.95
CA VAL A 234 -0.75 21.46 13.57
C VAL A 234 -1.87 22.51 13.57
N LEU A 235 -2.97 22.28 14.29
CA LEU A 235 -4.04 23.28 14.37
C LEU A 235 -3.57 24.62 14.96
N LYS A 236 -2.70 24.58 15.98
CA LYS A 236 -2.13 25.80 16.58
C LYS A 236 -1.30 26.58 15.54
N LEU A 237 -0.47 25.89 14.75
CA LEU A 237 0.31 26.53 13.69
C LEU A 237 -0.60 27.09 12.58
N VAL A 238 -1.57 26.32 12.11
CA VAL A 238 -2.52 26.75 11.07
C VAL A 238 -3.32 27.98 11.52
N ARG A 239 -3.70 28.05 12.80
CA ARG A 239 -4.36 29.24 13.37
C ARG A 239 -3.50 30.50 13.22
N PHE A 240 -2.19 30.39 13.37
CA PHE A 240 -1.28 31.55 13.23
C PHE A 240 -1.00 31.94 11.79
N LEU A 241 -1.39 31.12 10.80
CA LEU A 241 -1.21 31.47 9.38
C LEU A 241 -2.13 32.59 8.91
N ALA A 242 -3.31 32.74 9.51
CA ALA A 242 -4.31 33.68 9.03
C ALA A 242 -5.07 34.33 10.19
N GLU A 243 -5.04 35.66 10.26
CA GLU A 243 -5.72 36.44 11.31
C GLU A 243 -7.24 36.22 11.31
N ASN A 244 -7.83 35.94 10.14
CA ASN A 244 -9.25 35.66 9.96
C ASN A 244 -9.64 34.19 10.23
N ALA A 245 -8.73 33.36 10.75
CA ALA A 245 -8.99 31.94 10.99
C ALA A 245 -10.04 31.72 12.09
N LYS A 246 -11.16 31.11 11.73
CA LYS A 246 -12.20 30.67 12.68
C LYS A 246 -11.75 29.39 13.38
N THR A 247 -11.61 29.44 14.70
CA THR A 247 -11.14 28.31 15.50
C THR A 247 -12.31 27.65 16.24
N GLY A 248 -12.34 26.31 16.20
CA GLY A 248 -13.17 25.47 17.06
C GLY A 248 -12.32 24.49 17.87
N LYS A 249 -12.94 23.70 18.75
CA LYS A 249 -12.25 22.80 19.68
C LYS A 249 -11.27 21.81 19.01
N ARG A 250 -11.61 21.33 17.80
CA ARG A 250 -10.81 20.35 17.03
C ARG A 250 -10.68 20.72 15.56
N SER A 251 -10.82 22.00 15.23
CA SER A 251 -10.74 22.45 13.84
C SER A 251 -10.35 23.92 13.73
N VAL A 252 -9.67 24.26 12.65
CA VAL A 252 -9.40 25.63 12.21
C VAL A 252 -9.95 25.76 10.79
N THR A 253 -10.63 26.86 10.49
CA THR A 253 -11.17 27.16 9.16
C THR A 253 -10.68 28.52 8.70
N ILE A 254 -10.11 28.59 7.52
CA ILE A 254 -9.59 29.80 6.88
C ILE A 254 -10.46 30.06 5.64
N ILE A 255 -10.89 31.31 5.45
CA ILE A 255 -11.53 31.73 4.20
C ILE A 255 -10.42 32.04 3.20
N THR A 256 -10.45 31.36 2.06
CA THR A 256 -9.48 31.57 0.96
C THR A 256 -9.84 32.82 0.16
N LYS A 257 -8.93 33.27 -0.72
CA LYS A 257 -9.16 34.41 -1.61
C LYS A 257 -10.36 34.18 -2.55
N ASN A 258 -10.56 32.94 -2.97
CA ASN A 258 -11.62 32.56 -3.90
C ASN A 258 -12.95 32.27 -3.21
N SER A 259 -13.17 32.78 -2.00
CA SER A 259 -14.42 32.58 -1.25
C SER A 259 -14.72 31.08 -1.07
N THR A 260 -13.69 30.28 -0.77
CA THR A 260 -13.84 28.88 -0.32
C THR A 260 -13.37 28.75 1.14
N LYS A 261 -13.72 27.65 1.79
CA LYS A 261 -13.36 27.37 3.18
C LYS A 261 -12.32 26.27 3.21
N LEU A 262 -11.08 26.59 3.57
CA LEU A 262 -10.06 25.60 3.88
C LEU A 262 -10.18 25.21 5.35
N LYS A 263 -10.53 23.95 5.64
CA LYS A 263 -10.75 23.44 6.98
C LYS A 263 -9.73 22.36 7.32
N VAL A 264 -8.97 22.61 8.39
CA VAL A 264 -8.09 21.62 9.03
C VAL A 264 -8.75 21.15 10.31
N SER A 265 -8.85 19.85 10.52
CA SER A 265 -9.54 19.29 11.69
C SER A 265 -9.02 17.92 12.05
N TYR A 266 -9.19 17.48 13.30
CA TYR A 266 -8.90 16.10 13.67
C TYR A 266 -10.07 15.44 14.40
N VAL A 267 -10.17 14.12 14.24
CA VAL A 267 -11.22 13.29 14.84
C VAL A 267 -10.60 12.01 15.40
N ALA A 268 -11.19 11.46 16.46
CA ALA A 268 -10.79 10.16 16.97
C ALA A 268 -11.36 9.07 16.04
N LYS A 269 -10.59 8.03 15.73
CA LYS A 269 -11.03 6.93 14.87
C LYS A 269 -12.32 6.28 15.34
N ARG A 270 -12.48 6.09 16.66
CA ARG A 270 -13.71 5.57 17.28
C ARG A 270 -14.98 6.41 17.00
N ASN A 271 -14.83 7.65 16.56
CA ASN A 271 -15.95 8.53 16.21
C ASN A 271 -16.24 8.55 14.69
N LEU A 272 -15.55 7.74 13.90
CA LEU A 272 -15.89 7.51 12.50
C LEU A 272 -17.06 6.53 12.48
N HIS A 273 -18.23 7.00 12.07
CA HIS A 273 -19.43 6.16 12.00
C HIS A 273 -19.66 5.68 10.56
N GLY A 274 -19.82 4.35 10.39
CA GLY A 274 -20.27 3.70 9.16
C GLY A 274 -19.23 2.82 8.45
N GLU A 275 -19.68 1.65 7.95
CA GLU A 275 -18.88 0.70 7.13
C GLU A 275 -18.32 1.28 5.82
N LYS A 276 -18.79 2.47 5.41
CA LYS A 276 -18.38 3.14 4.16
C LYS A 276 -17.43 4.32 4.36
N ASP A 277 -16.95 4.56 5.59
CA ASP A 277 -15.90 5.55 5.77
C ASP A 277 -14.59 4.98 5.23
N ASP A 278 -14.09 5.55 4.13
CA ASP A 278 -12.82 5.17 3.51
C ASP A 278 -11.62 5.26 4.49
N ARG A 279 -11.79 5.96 5.62
CA ARG A 279 -10.83 6.07 6.72
C ARG A 279 -10.90 4.94 7.74
N SER A 280 -11.87 4.03 7.65
CA SER A 280 -11.91 2.80 8.46
C SER A 280 -10.65 1.94 8.28
N VAL A 281 -9.96 2.12 7.14
CA VAL A 281 -8.69 1.50 6.79
C VAL A 281 -7.53 2.02 7.65
N CYS A 282 -7.61 3.24 8.21
CA CYS A 282 -6.58 3.80 9.09
C CYS A 282 -6.45 2.95 10.36
N SER A 283 -5.24 2.51 10.71
CA SER A 283 -4.98 1.80 11.96
C SER A 283 -4.86 2.73 13.17
N GLU A 284 -4.59 4.02 12.93
CA GLU A 284 -4.25 5.02 13.93
C GLU A 284 -5.43 5.53 14.74
N ASP A 285 -5.16 5.99 15.96
CA ASP A 285 -6.19 6.45 16.91
C ASP A 285 -6.86 7.76 16.50
N TRP A 286 -6.13 8.62 15.78
CA TRP A 286 -6.59 9.93 15.35
C TRP A 286 -6.43 10.10 13.85
N ILE A 287 -7.30 10.93 13.28
CA ILE A 287 -7.23 11.29 11.87
C ILE A 287 -7.23 12.80 11.74
N LEU A 288 -6.21 13.33 11.09
CA LEU A 288 -6.14 14.72 10.66
C LEU A 288 -6.68 14.85 9.24
N ASN A 289 -7.58 15.80 9.04
CA ASN A 289 -8.26 16.06 7.77
C ASN A 289 -7.97 17.50 7.35
N ILE A 290 -7.56 17.67 6.11
CA ILE A 290 -7.42 18.97 5.42
C ILE A 290 -8.39 18.93 4.23
N ARG A 291 -9.29 19.90 4.15
CA ARG A 291 -10.33 19.89 3.10
C ARG A 291 -10.71 21.28 2.62
N VAL A 292 -11.07 21.38 1.35
CA VAL A 292 -11.63 22.59 0.74
C VAL A 292 -13.13 22.42 0.56
N LEU A 293 -13.90 23.36 1.11
CA LEU A 293 -15.35 23.38 1.08
C LEU A 293 -15.85 24.63 0.36
N GLY A 294 -17.00 24.53 -0.31
CA GLY A 294 -17.73 25.72 -0.77
C GLY A 294 -18.22 26.56 0.42
N ILE A 295 -18.51 27.83 0.18
CA ILE A 295 -19.15 28.68 1.19
C ILE A 295 -20.59 28.26 1.43
#